data_AF-A0A2P2BW51-F1
#
_entry.id   AF-A0A2P2BW51-F1
#
_cell.length_a   1.000
_cell.length_b   1.000
_cell.length_c   1.000
_cell.angle_alpha   90.00
_cell.angle_beta   90.00
_cell.angle_gamma   90.00
#
_symmetry.space_group_name_H-M   'P 1'
#
loop_
_entity.id
_entity.type
_entity.pdbx_description
1 polymer ?
#
loop_
_entity_poly.entity_id
_entity_poly.type
_entity_poly.pdbx_seq_one_letter_code
_entity_poly.pdbx_strand_id
1 'polypeptide(L)'
;MTRDVTGGPDGPRILLFTGKGGVGKSTVAAGTAALAAAAGRRTLLLSTDAAHSLADAFATPIGAHPTQVADHLFVQQVDAQARFEASWAEIQTYLVSVLDVAGIDAVAAEELTVIPGAEEIFALLELREQVLDGDWDVVVVDCAPTAETLRLLALPEALGWYMQRLFGFQRKLVATLRPVLTRATGMPMPGEPFFDALARLHSELDEVRALLSGPRASVRLVLTPERMVVAEARRSFTTLSLFGYRVDGVVANRVFPAGQADGWRSGWVEAQRGVLADVEASFAGLPVWRSAYLPGEPVGTASLRSLAQQLYGDDDALADPRAEAALRITSLARGAVLHLALPHAARPEVDLARAGDELVVTVGGYRRLLSLPTSLSRQRVSAARIEQGELQVRFEEAAT
;
A
#
# COMPACT_ATOMS: atom_id res chain seq x y z
N MET A 1 -17.88 21.57 -4.44
CA MET A 1 -18.35 20.38 -5.17
C MET A 1 -17.48 19.24 -4.73
N THR A 2 -17.93 18.45 -3.75
CA THR A 2 -17.22 17.28 -3.27
C THR A 2 -17.41 16.18 -4.31
N ARG A 3 -16.40 15.94 -5.15
CA ARG A 3 -16.38 14.72 -5.99
C ARG A 3 -16.39 13.54 -5.03
N ASP A 4 -17.20 12.55 -5.34
CA ASP A 4 -17.26 11.30 -4.58
C ASP A 4 -15.88 10.64 -4.71
N VAL A 5 -15.08 10.65 -3.63
CA VAL A 5 -13.71 10.12 -3.60
C VAL A 5 -13.71 8.59 -3.48
N THR A 6 -14.89 7.99 -3.31
CA THR A 6 -15.04 6.57 -3.52
C THR A 6 -14.86 6.34 -5.01
N GLY A 7 -13.75 5.70 -5.41
CA GLY A 7 -13.56 5.24 -6.78
C GLY A 7 -14.77 4.41 -7.17
N GLY A 8 -15.72 5.05 -7.86
CA GLY A 8 -16.92 4.40 -8.34
C GLY A 8 -16.55 3.30 -9.34
N PRO A 9 -17.53 2.51 -9.80
CA PRO A 9 -17.30 1.53 -10.87
C PRO A 9 -16.63 2.15 -12.12
N ASP A 10 -16.71 3.47 -12.28
CA ASP A 10 -16.18 4.21 -13.43
C ASP A 10 -14.77 4.79 -13.26
N GLY A 11 -14.08 4.60 -12.12
CA GLY A 11 -12.69 5.07 -11.90
C GLY A 11 -11.62 4.26 -12.66
N PRO A 12 -10.33 4.67 -12.68
CA PRO A 12 -9.28 3.86 -13.29
C PRO A 12 -9.11 2.50 -12.59
N ARG A 13 -8.61 1.49 -13.32
CA ARG A 13 -8.10 0.26 -12.70
C ARG A 13 -6.74 0.57 -12.06
N ILE A 14 -6.61 0.41 -10.75
CA ILE A 14 -5.35 0.65 -10.02
C ILE A 14 -4.69 -0.68 -9.66
N LEU A 15 -3.45 -0.90 -10.11
CA LEU A 15 -2.68 -2.12 -9.89
C LEU A 15 -1.33 -1.81 -9.23
N LEU A 16 -1.15 -2.28 -7.99
CA LEU A 16 0.07 -2.07 -7.22
C LEU A 16 0.90 -3.34 -7.25
N PHE A 17 2.16 -3.25 -7.66
CA PHE A 17 3.08 -4.38 -7.67
C PHE A 17 4.00 -4.31 -6.44
N THR A 18 3.98 -5.35 -5.61
CA THR A 18 4.82 -5.41 -4.41
C THR A 18 5.47 -6.79 -4.22
N GLY A 19 6.52 -6.84 -3.41
CA GLY A 19 7.36 -8.02 -3.23
C GLY A 19 8.76 -7.66 -2.75
N LYS A 20 9.55 -8.68 -2.39
CA LYS A 20 10.93 -8.50 -1.92
C LYS A 20 11.79 -7.77 -2.99
N GLY A 21 12.82 -7.04 -2.56
CA GLY A 21 13.83 -6.47 -3.47
C GLY A 21 14.44 -7.53 -4.40
N GLY A 22 14.66 -7.19 -5.67
CA GLY A 22 15.33 -8.06 -6.64
C GLY A 22 14.49 -9.15 -7.32
N VAL A 23 13.18 -9.26 -7.02
CA VAL A 23 12.29 -10.28 -7.62
C VAL A 23 11.75 -9.90 -9.02
N GLY A 24 12.04 -8.69 -9.51
CA GLY A 24 11.61 -8.21 -10.83
C GLY A 24 10.23 -7.53 -10.86
N LYS A 25 9.84 -6.85 -9.78
CA LYS A 25 8.59 -6.07 -9.69
C LYS A 25 8.45 -5.05 -10.82
N SER A 26 9.46 -4.20 -10.98
CA SER A 26 9.52 -3.13 -11.99
C SER A 26 9.32 -3.68 -13.39
N THR A 27 9.97 -4.80 -13.69
CA THR A 27 9.85 -5.48 -14.99
C THR A 27 8.43 -5.99 -15.24
N VAL A 28 7.81 -6.63 -14.24
CA VAL A 28 6.45 -7.17 -14.35
C VAL A 28 5.42 -6.03 -14.41
N ALA A 29 5.59 -4.96 -13.63
CA ALA A 29 4.76 -3.77 -13.64
C ALA A 29 4.83 -3.07 -15.00
N ALA A 30 6.05 -2.83 -15.51
CA ALA A 30 6.29 -2.24 -16.83
C ALA A 30 5.72 -3.09 -17.97
N GLY A 31 5.88 -4.41 -17.91
CA GLY A 31 5.27 -5.31 -18.88
C GLY A 31 3.74 -5.27 -18.84
N THR A 32 3.15 -5.24 -17.64
CA THR A 32 1.69 -5.16 -17.47
C THR A 32 1.15 -3.84 -18.00
N ALA A 33 1.83 -2.72 -17.73
CA ALA A 33 1.46 -1.41 -18.26
C ALA A 33 1.58 -1.37 -19.80
N ALA A 34 2.64 -1.94 -20.36
CA ALA A 34 2.83 -2.04 -21.81
C ALA A 34 1.77 -2.94 -22.49
N LEU A 35 1.34 -4.02 -21.81
CA LEU A 35 0.24 -4.87 -22.28
C LEU A 35 -1.10 -4.11 -22.28
N ALA A 36 -1.40 -3.37 -21.21
CA ALA A 36 -2.61 -2.56 -21.10
C ALA A 36 -2.69 -1.48 -22.19
N ALA A 37 -1.59 -0.75 -22.39
CA ALA A 37 -1.49 0.27 -23.43
C ALA A 37 -1.66 -0.31 -24.85
N ALA A 38 -1.08 -1.48 -25.12
CA ALA A 38 -1.25 -2.17 -26.39
C ALA A 38 -2.70 -2.64 -26.65
N ALA A 39 -3.51 -2.81 -25.61
CA ALA A 39 -4.94 -3.05 -25.69
C ALA A 39 -5.78 -1.76 -25.84
N GLY A 40 -5.13 -0.61 -26.06
CA GLY A 40 -5.78 0.69 -26.26
C GLY A 40 -6.18 1.41 -24.97
N ARG A 41 -5.77 0.91 -23.79
CA ARG A 41 -6.07 1.53 -22.50
C ARG A 41 -5.08 2.65 -22.23
N ARG A 42 -5.55 3.88 -21.97
CA ARG A 42 -4.68 4.98 -21.58
C ARG A 42 -4.08 4.70 -20.20
N THR A 43 -2.80 4.35 -20.17
CA THR A 43 -2.13 3.74 -19.02
C THR A 43 -1.03 4.63 -18.48
N LEU A 44 -1.06 4.86 -17.18
CA LEU A 44 0.04 5.48 -16.44
C LEU A 44 0.78 4.42 -15.63
N LEU A 45 2.11 4.38 -15.74
CA LEU A 45 3.00 3.63 -14.86
C LEU A 45 3.75 4.60 -13.96
N LEU A 46 3.48 4.52 -12.66
CA LEU A 46 4.15 5.28 -11.61
C LEU A 46 5.24 4.42 -10.98
N SER A 47 6.47 4.93 -10.93
CA SER A 47 7.53 4.37 -10.08
C SER A 47 7.63 5.15 -8.79
N THR A 48 7.62 4.43 -7.67
CA THR A 48 8.00 4.97 -6.36
C THR A 48 9.44 4.61 -5.98
N ASP A 49 10.20 3.98 -6.89
CA ASP A 49 11.58 3.56 -6.67
C ASP A 49 12.55 4.67 -7.11
N ALA A 50 13.42 5.09 -6.19
CA ALA A 50 14.46 6.08 -6.43
C ALA A 50 15.56 5.59 -7.39
N ALA A 51 15.68 4.28 -7.62
CA ALA A 51 16.79 3.68 -8.39
C ALA A 51 16.72 3.87 -9.92
N HIS A 52 15.84 4.74 -10.45
CA HIS A 52 15.64 4.97 -11.90
C HIS A 52 15.37 3.70 -12.73
N SER A 53 14.89 2.64 -12.09
CA SER A 53 14.71 1.31 -12.69
C SER A 53 13.78 1.29 -13.90
N LEU A 54 12.81 2.21 -13.98
CA LEU A 54 11.94 2.35 -15.16
C LEU A 54 12.61 3.08 -16.35
N ALA A 55 13.49 4.05 -16.10
CA ALA A 55 14.22 4.73 -17.17
C ALA A 55 15.08 3.70 -17.94
N ASP A 56 15.73 2.80 -17.20
CA ASP A 56 16.50 1.70 -17.77
C ASP A 56 15.61 0.67 -18.46
N ALA A 57 14.49 0.28 -17.83
CA ALA A 57 13.57 -0.70 -18.41
C ALA A 57 12.96 -0.24 -19.76
N PHE A 58 12.66 1.05 -19.91
CA PHE A 58 12.15 1.62 -21.16
C PHE A 58 13.24 2.20 -22.08
N ALA A 59 14.50 2.22 -21.64
CA ALA A 59 15.62 2.86 -22.34
C ALA A 59 15.31 4.30 -22.78
N THR A 60 14.57 5.05 -21.95
CA THR A 60 14.10 6.41 -22.23
C THR A 60 14.20 7.26 -20.95
N PRO A 61 14.63 8.54 -21.04
CA PRO A 61 14.61 9.43 -19.89
C PRO A 61 13.18 9.60 -19.34
N ILE A 62 13.00 9.35 -18.05
CA ILE A 62 11.74 9.51 -17.32
C ILE A 62 11.99 10.50 -16.19
N GLY A 63 11.04 11.42 -15.98
CA GLY A 63 11.14 12.46 -14.96
C GLY A 63 9.90 12.52 -14.07
N ALA A 64 9.80 13.62 -13.33
CA ALA A 64 8.75 13.88 -12.35
C ALA A 64 7.33 14.03 -12.94
N HIS A 65 7.21 14.22 -14.25
CA HIS A 65 5.93 14.37 -14.94
C HIS A 65 5.65 13.17 -15.86
N PRO A 66 4.37 12.82 -16.11
CA PRO A 66 4.00 11.79 -17.06
C PRO A 66 4.61 12.02 -18.45
N THR A 67 5.52 11.13 -18.85
CA THR A 67 6.17 11.14 -20.16
C THR A 67 5.62 10.00 -21.00
N GLN A 68 5.16 10.30 -22.21
CA GLN A 68 4.69 9.28 -23.13
C GLN A 68 5.87 8.48 -23.70
N VAL A 69 5.92 7.17 -23.44
CA VAL A 69 7.00 6.28 -23.92
C VAL A 69 6.53 5.35 -25.05
N ALA A 70 5.22 5.22 -25.24
CA ALA A 70 4.59 4.53 -26.36
C ALA A 70 3.13 5.00 -26.53
N ASP A 71 2.45 4.56 -27.59
CA ASP A 71 1.02 4.82 -27.77
C ASP A 71 0.24 4.35 -26.54
N HIS A 72 -0.54 5.26 -25.97
CA HIS A 72 -1.32 5.06 -24.73
C HIS A 72 -0.53 4.71 -23.46
N LEU A 73 0.82 4.72 -23.48
CA LEU A 73 1.64 4.41 -22.31
C LEU A 73 2.44 5.63 -21.85
N PHE A 74 2.21 6.02 -20.60
CA PHE A 74 2.88 7.10 -19.92
C PHE A 74 3.62 6.54 -18.72
N VAL A 75 4.82 7.06 -18.48
CA VAL A 75 5.63 6.66 -17.33
C VAL A 75 6.06 7.91 -16.58
N GLN A 76 5.97 7.84 -15.26
CA GLN A 76 6.37 8.89 -14.34
C GLN A 76 7.19 8.27 -13.22
N GLN A 77 8.27 8.94 -12.86
CA GLN A 77 9.02 8.62 -11.66
C GLN A 77 8.72 9.68 -10.62
N VAL A 78 8.26 9.26 -9.44
CA VAL A 78 7.91 10.21 -8.38
C VAL A 78 9.18 10.87 -7.87
N ASP A 79 9.20 12.20 -7.86
CA ASP A 79 10.19 13.00 -7.15
C ASP A 79 9.69 13.27 -5.72
N ALA A 80 10.03 12.36 -4.81
CA ALA A 80 9.61 12.43 -3.42
C ALA A 80 10.15 13.68 -2.72
N GLN A 81 11.35 14.14 -3.07
CA GLN A 81 11.98 15.29 -2.44
C GLN A 81 11.24 16.58 -2.82
N ALA A 82 10.99 16.80 -4.12
CA ALA A 82 10.24 17.97 -4.57
C ALA A 82 8.82 18.01 -3.95
N ARG A 83 8.18 16.84 -3.79
CA ARG A 83 6.85 16.74 -3.16
C ARG A 83 6.90 16.96 -1.64
N PHE A 84 7.96 16.52 -0.96
CA PHE A 84 8.22 16.81 0.45
C PHE A 84 8.34 18.32 0.67
N GLU A 85 9.17 19.00 -0.11
CA GLU A 85 9.37 20.45 -0.01
C GLU A 85 8.04 21.22 -0.22
N ALA A 86 7.19 20.78 -1.15
CA ALA A 86 5.91 21.42 -1.42
C ALA A 86 4.84 21.19 -0.33
N SER A 87 4.76 19.97 0.23
CA SER A 87 3.64 19.56 1.08
C SER A 87 3.95 19.61 2.58
N TRP A 88 5.23 19.44 2.94
CA TRP A 88 5.70 19.21 4.30
C TRP A 88 6.45 20.42 4.91
N ALA A 89 6.79 21.44 4.12
CA ALA A 89 7.56 22.60 4.58
C ALA A 89 6.99 23.28 5.84
N GLU A 90 5.66 23.38 5.96
CA GLU A 90 4.98 23.96 7.13
C GLU A 90 5.18 23.12 8.40
N ILE A 91 5.21 21.80 8.25
CA ILE A 91 5.42 20.85 9.35
C ILE A 91 6.90 20.82 9.74
N GLN A 92 7.80 20.76 8.76
CA GLN A 92 9.25 20.80 8.96
C GLN A 92 9.69 22.08 9.67
N THR A 93 9.19 23.24 9.23
CA THR A 93 9.52 24.55 9.82
C THR A 93 9.20 24.56 11.32
N TYR A 94 8.07 23.97 11.72
CA TYR A 94 7.73 23.86 13.13
C TYR A 94 8.70 22.92 13.88
N LEU A 95 8.99 21.74 13.35
CA LEU A 95 9.90 20.78 14.00
C LEU A 95 11.31 21.35 14.16
N VAL A 96 11.84 22.04 13.13
CA VAL A 96 13.14 22.72 13.21
C VAL A 96 13.13 23.77 14.31
N SER A 97 12.06 24.57 14.44
CA SER A 97 11.95 25.58 15.51
C SER A 97 11.98 24.97 16.92
N VAL A 98 11.44 23.77 17.09
CA VAL A 98 11.46 23.03 18.36
C VAL A 98 12.87 22.51 18.68
N LEU A 99 13.59 22.03 17.67
CA LEU A 99 14.95 21.51 17.81
C LEU A 99 15.98 22.62 18.05
N ASP A 100 15.81 23.79 17.42
CA ASP A 100 16.63 24.99 17.65
C ASP A 100 16.59 25.42 19.13
N VAL A 101 15.40 25.41 19.73
CA VAL A 101 15.24 25.67 21.18
C VAL A 101 15.90 24.59 22.05
N ALA A 102 16.01 23.36 21.56
CA ALA A 102 16.75 22.29 22.22
C ALA A 102 18.27 22.39 22.04
N GLY A 103 18.77 23.41 21.33
CA GLY A 103 20.19 23.67 21.09
C GLY A 103 20.78 22.83 19.95
N ILE A 104 19.94 22.30 19.07
CA ILE A 104 20.37 21.55 17.88
C ILE A 104 20.55 22.54 16.73
N ASP A 105 21.72 22.49 16.09
CA ASP A 105 22.03 23.33 14.93
C ASP A 105 21.01 23.12 13.79
N ALA A 106 20.69 24.19 13.06
CA ALA A 106 19.67 24.15 12.01
C ALA A 106 19.95 23.10 10.92
N VAL A 107 21.21 22.90 10.54
CA VAL A 107 21.59 21.90 9.53
C VAL A 107 21.36 20.48 10.06
N ALA A 108 21.75 20.24 11.32
CA ALA A 108 21.47 18.96 11.98
C ALA A 108 19.97 18.75 12.20
N ALA A 109 19.20 19.81 12.46
CA ALA A 109 17.76 19.75 12.61
C ALA A 109 17.05 19.42 11.28
N GLU A 110 17.52 19.96 10.16
CA GLU A 110 17.00 19.61 8.83
C GLU A 110 17.19 18.11 8.53
N GLU A 111 18.36 17.54 8.82
CA GLU A 111 18.62 16.11 8.66
C GLU A 111 17.76 15.25 9.61
N LEU A 112 17.58 15.69 10.86
CA LEU A 112 16.79 14.98 11.87
C LEU A 112 15.27 15.06 11.65
N THR A 113 14.81 16.01 10.85
CA THR A 113 13.37 16.19 10.52
C THR A 113 12.95 15.45 9.25
N VAL A 114 13.88 14.79 8.57
CA VAL A 114 13.57 13.81 7.51
C VAL A 114 12.86 12.62 8.15
N ILE A 115 11.62 12.38 7.74
CA ILE A 115 10.81 11.29 8.28
C ILE A 115 11.14 10.01 7.50
N PRO A 116 11.57 8.94 8.19
CA PRO A 116 11.66 7.62 7.55
C PRO A 116 10.29 7.22 7.00
N GLY A 117 10.23 6.82 5.73
CA GLY A 117 8.97 6.46 5.07
C GLY A 117 8.24 7.62 4.38
N ALA A 118 8.80 8.85 4.40
CA ALA A 118 8.14 10.00 3.78
C ALA A 118 8.08 9.88 2.25
N GLU A 119 9.12 9.32 1.63
CA GLU A 119 9.17 9.13 0.17
C GLU A 119 8.01 8.28 -0.33
N GLU A 120 7.70 7.21 0.39
CA GLU A 120 6.58 6.33 0.15
C GLU A 120 5.24 7.06 0.29
N ILE A 121 5.09 7.92 1.30
CA ILE A 121 3.90 8.76 1.47
C ILE A 121 3.71 9.68 0.27
N PHE A 122 4.75 10.39 -0.17
CA PHE A 122 4.62 11.30 -1.32
C PHE A 122 4.29 10.58 -2.61
N ALA A 123 4.81 9.37 -2.81
CA ALA A 123 4.45 8.57 -3.95
C ALA A 123 2.97 8.17 -3.97
N LEU A 124 2.40 7.91 -2.80
CA LEU A 124 0.97 7.63 -2.65
C LEU A 124 0.12 8.90 -2.84
N LEU A 125 0.59 10.07 -2.39
CA LEU A 125 -0.05 11.36 -2.63
C LEU A 125 -0.03 11.74 -4.12
N GLU A 126 1.09 11.48 -4.81
CA GLU A 126 1.20 11.67 -6.27
C GLU A 126 0.24 10.72 -7.01
N LEU A 127 0.17 9.45 -6.60
CA LEU A 127 -0.84 8.52 -7.12
C LEU A 127 -2.25 9.08 -6.99
N ARG A 128 -2.61 9.63 -5.83
CA ARG A 128 -3.91 10.26 -5.62
C ARG A 128 -4.13 11.40 -6.61
N GLU A 129 -3.18 12.32 -6.77
CA GLU A 129 -3.32 13.42 -7.73
C GLU A 129 -3.52 12.90 -9.15
N GLN A 130 -2.70 11.95 -9.60
CA GLN A 130 -2.84 11.35 -10.92
C GLN A 130 -4.18 10.64 -11.13
N VAL A 131 -4.73 9.99 -10.11
CA VAL A 131 -6.02 9.31 -10.19
C VAL A 131 -7.20 10.29 -10.18
N LEU A 132 -7.10 11.40 -9.45
CA LEU A 132 -8.19 12.37 -9.31
C LEU A 132 -8.23 13.40 -10.44
N ASP A 133 -7.07 13.83 -10.92
CA ASP A 133 -6.93 14.89 -11.93
C ASP A 133 -6.58 14.34 -13.31
N GLY A 134 -6.02 13.13 -13.37
CA GLY A 134 -5.69 12.45 -14.61
C GLY A 134 -6.91 11.78 -15.25
N ASP A 135 -6.80 11.56 -16.56
CA ASP A 135 -7.78 10.84 -17.36
C ASP A 135 -7.13 9.54 -17.82
N TRP A 136 -7.07 8.58 -16.88
CA TRP A 136 -6.42 7.29 -17.06
C TRP A 136 -7.45 6.16 -17.03
N ASP A 137 -7.26 5.16 -17.89
CA ASP A 137 -8.01 3.91 -17.82
C ASP A 137 -7.41 2.94 -16.79
N VAL A 138 -6.09 2.97 -16.69
CA VAL A 138 -5.27 2.06 -15.88
C VAL A 138 -4.13 2.85 -15.26
N VAL A 139 -3.93 2.67 -13.96
CA VAL A 139 -2.77 3.19 -13.23
C VAL A 139 -2.04 2.00 -12.62
N VAL A 140 -0.83 1.75 -13.10
CA VAL A 140 0.08 0.73 -12.56
C VAL A 140 1.09 1.43 -11.66
N VAL A 141 1.31 0.89 -10.48
CA VAL A 141 2.28 1.42 -9.51
C VAL A 141 3.34 0.35 -9.27
N ASP A 142 4.58 0.66 -9.64
CA ASP A 142 5.75 -0.09 -9.21
C ASP A 142 6.16 0.41 -7.83
N CYS A 143 5.75 -0.31 -6.79
CA CYS A 143 6.08 0.05 -5.42
C CYS A 143 7.54 -0.31 -5.13
N ALA A 144 8.23 0.59 -4.45
CA ALA A 144 9.45 0.29 -3.72
C ALA A 144 9.25 -0.98 -2.87
N PRO A 145 10.29 -1.80 -2.66
CA PRO A 145 10.15 -3.10 -2.04
C PRO A 145 9.71 -2.97 -0.59
N THR A 146 8.40 -3.10 -0.31
CA THR A 146 7.79 -3.99 0.71
C THR A 146 6.35 -3.59 1.04
N ALA A 147 5.64 -4.51 1.71
CA ALA A 147 4.40 -4.23 2.44
C ALA A 147 4.53 -3.05 3.45
N GLU A 148 5.74 -2.56 3.72
CA GLU A 148 6.03 -1.42 4.59
C GLU A 148 5.42 -0.11 4.08
N THR A 149 5.50 0.17 2.78
CA THR A 149 4.85 1.32 2.12
C THR A 149 3.33 1.31 2.35
N LEU A 150 2.71 0.13 2.26
CA LEU A 150 1.26 -0.01 2.44
C LEU A 150 0.85 -0.04 3.93
N ARG A 151 1.79 -0.27 4.86
CA ARG A 151 1.56 -0.06 6.31
C ARG A 151 1.48 1.41 6.67
N LEU A 152 2.19 2.28 5.95
CA LEU A 152 2.10 3.73 6.16
C LEU A 152 0.69 4.26 5.89
N LEU A 153 -0.16 3.50 5.19
CA LEU A 153 -1.57 3.81 5.03
C LEU A 153 -2.46 3.42 6.24
N ALA A 154 -1.87 2.90 7.31
CA ALA A 154 -2.47 2.90 8.64
C ALA A 154 -2.27 4.24 9.37
N LEU A 155 -1.33 5.07 8.90
CA LEU A 155 -1.08 6.39 9.47
C LEU A 155 -2.32 7.29 9.48
N PRO A 156 -3.26 7.26 8.52
CA PRO A 156 -4.45 8.10 8.60
C PRO A 156 -5.34 7.73 9.79
N GLU A 157 -5.50 6.44 10.09
CA GLU A 157 -6.23 5.98 11.27
C GLU A 157 -5.53 6.47 12.56
N ALA A 158 -4.19 6.32 12.64
CA ALA A 158 -3.41 6.76 13.78
C ALA A 158 -3.39 8.29 13.93
N LEU A 159 -3.16 9.02 12.84
CA LEU A 159 -3.13 10.47 12.78
C LEU A 159 -4.51 11.04 13.11
N GLY A 160 -5.58 10.47 12.57
CA GLY A 160 -6.96 10.82 12.90
C GLY A 160 -7.24 10.71 14.40
N TRP A 161 -6.77 9.65 15.06
CA TRP A 161 -6.87 9.50 16.51
C TRP A 161 -6.10 10.59 17.27
N TYR A 162 -4.83 10.85 16.90
CA TYR A 162 -4.03 11.92 17.50
C TYR A 162 -4.66 13.29 17.26
N MET A 163 -5.18 13.52 16.06
CA MET A 163 -5.90 14.72 15.68
C MET A 163 -7.14 14.90 16.54
N GLN A 164 -8.00 13.89 16.71
CA GLN A 164 -9.16 14.00 17.62
C GLN A 164 -8.75 14.29 19.07
N ARG A 165 -7.65 13.68 19.55
CA ARG A 165 -7.12 13.89 20.90
C ARG A 165 -6.52 15.30 21.09
N LEU A 166 -5.78 15.80 20.10
CA LEU A 166 -5.07 17.09 20.12
C LEU A 166 -5.98 18.27 19.76
N PHE A 167 -6.83 18.12 18.74
CA PHE A 167 -7.83 19.11 18.31
C PHE A 167 -9.11 19.13 19.16
N GLY A 168 -9.28 18.15 20.06
CA GLY A 168 -10.29 18.23 21.12
C GLY A 168 -10.08 19.45 22.04
N PHE A 169 -8.84 19.95 22.14
CA PHE A 169 -8.58 21.32 22.57
C PHE A 169 -8.90 22.27 21.40
N GLN A 170 -9.92 23.12 21.55
CA GLN A 170 -10.30 24.07 20.50
C GLN A 170 -9.06 24.79 19.97
N ARG A 171 -8.78 24.69 18.66
CA ARG A 171 -7.67 25.39 17.96
C ARG A 171 -7.56 26.87 18.40
N LYS A 172 -8.73 27.50 18.63
CA LYS A 172 -8.89 28.87 19.15
C LYS A 172 -8.32 29.07 20.57
N LEU A 173 -8.51 28.10 21.47
CA LEU A 173 -7.98 28.15 22.84
C LEU A 173 -6.45 28.06 22.86
N VAL A 174 -5.87 27.16 22.07
CA VAL A 174 -4.40 27.05 21.92
C VAL A 174 -3.82 28.31 21.29
N ALA A 175 -4.46 28.85 20.24
CA ALA A 175 -4.02 30.10 19.60
C ALA A 175 -4.05 31.29 20.58
N THR A 176 -5.08 31.39 21.42
CA THR A 176 -5.24 32.47 22.40
C THR A 176 -4.25 32.36 23.57
N LEU A 177 -3.96 31.14 24.03
CA LEU A 177 -3.03 30.87 25.14
C LEU A 177 -1.58 30.69 24.70
N ARG A 178 -1.31 30.69 23.38
CA ARG A 178 0.02 30.52 22.78
C ARG A 178 1.14 31.32 23.47
N PRO A 179 1.03 32.66 23.65
CA PRO A 179 2.13 33.43 24.24
C PRO A 179 2.37 33.12 25.73
N VAL A 180 1.39 32.56 26.43
CA VAL A 180 1.54 32.12 27.83
C VAL A 180 2.18 30.73 27.85
N LEU A 181 1.70 29.82 27.01
CA LEU A 181 2.21 28.44 26.92
C LEU A 181 3.67 28.40 26.42
N THR A 182 4.02 29.21 25.42
CA THR A 182 5.41 29.32 24.95
C THR A 182 6.33 29.84 26.04
N ARG A 183 5.89 30.82 26.84
CA ARG A 183 6.68 31.33 27.98
C ARG A 183 6.78 30.33 29.13
N ALA A 184 5.74 29.55 29.38
CA ALA A 184 5.70 28.58 30.48
C ALA A 184 6.50 27.30 30.18
N THR A 185 6.44 26.82 28.94
CA THR A 185 7.12 25.58 28.51
C THR A 185 8.53 25.83 27.97
N GLY A 186 8.84 27.08 27.61
CA GLY A 186 10.07 27.41 26.89
C GLY A 186 10.08 26.94 25.44
N MET A 187 9.01 26.28 24.96
CA MET A 187 8.93 25.67 23.63
C MET A 187 8.03 26.47 22.67
N PRO A 188 8.38 26.55 21.38
CA PRO A 188 7.50 27.13 20.38
C PRO A 188 6.24 26.26 20.25
N MET A 189 5.09 26.91 20.39
CA MET A 189 3.80 26.25 20.24
C MET A 189 3.41 26.23 18.76
N PRO A 190 2.82 25.14 18.26
CA PRO A 190 2.43 25.02 16.86
C PRO A 190 1.42 26.11 16.46
N GLY A 191 1.64 26.72 15.30
CA GLY A 191 0.77 27.75 14.73
C GLY A 191 -0.37 27.16 13.89
N GLU A 192 -1.29 28.02 13.43
CA GLU A 192 -2.36 27.61 12.51
C GLU A 192 -1.85 26.92 11.23
N PRO A 193 -0.78 27.39 10.55
CA PRO A 193 -0.27 26.73 9.35
C PRO A 193 0.14 25.27 9.57
N PHE A 194 0.78 24.96 10.71
CA PHE A 194 1.15 23.59 11.07
C PHE A 194 -0.09 22.70 11.20
N PHE A 195 -1.14 23.19 11.87
CA PHE A 195 -2.37 22.44 12.06
C PHE A 195 -3.14 22.23 10.76
N ASP A 196 -3.16 23.24 9.88
CA ASP A 196 -3.79 23.12 8.57
C ASP A 196 -3.01 22.17 7.65
N ALA A 197 -1.67 22.19 7.69
CA ALA A 197 -0.81 21.24 6.98
C ALA A 197 -1.08 19.79 7.44
N LEU A 198 -1.16 19.58 8.75
CA LEU A 198 -1.43 18.25 9.32
C LEU A 198 -2.84 17.75 8.96
N ALA A 199 -3.83 18.64 8.98
CA ALA A 199 -5.20 18.30 8.59
C ALA A 199 -5.33 17.99 7.09
N ARG A 200 -4.62 18.75 6.23
CA ARG A 200 -4.53 18.51 4.78
C ARG A 200 -3.94 17.13 4.51
N LEU A 201 -2.78 16.83 5.09
CA LEU A 201 -2.13 15.54 4.93
C LEU A 201 -3.02 14.38 5.38
N HIS A 202 -3.68 14.52 6.54
CA HIS A 202 -4.58 13.49 7.04
C HIS A 202 -5.72 13.21 6.04
N SER A 203 -6.35 14.27 5.52
CA SER A 203 -7.40 14.16 4.51
C SER A 203 -6.90 13.48 3.23
N GLU A 204 -5.74 13.91 2.72
CA GLU A 204 -5.19 13.35 1.49
C GLU A 204 -4.84 11.87 1.65
N LEU A 205 -4.27 11.47 2.78
CA LEU A 205 -3.97 10.06 3.03
C LEU A 205 -5.23 9.21 3.25
N ASP A 206 -6.28 9.77 3.84
CA ASP A 206 -7.59 9.10 3.94
C ASP A 206 -8.18 8.85 2.54
N GLU A 207 -8.05 9.82 1.62
CA GLU A 207 -8.46 9.67 0.23
C GLU A 207 -7.63 8.62 -0.50
N VAL A 208 -6.31 8.61 -0.33
CA VAL A 208 -5.42 7.55 -0.85
C VAL A 208 -5.90 6.18 -0.38
N ARG A 209 -6.16 6.04 0.92
CA ARG A 209 -6.64 4.79 1.50
C ARG A 209 -7.97 4.36 0.88
N ALA A 210 -8.91 5.30 0.70
CA ALA A 210 -10.19 5.03 0.06
C ALA A 210 -10.03 4.55 -1.39
N LEU A 211 -9.13 5.18 -2.17
CA LEU A 211 -8.79 4.76 -3.53
C LEU A 211 -8.20 3.34 -3.54
N LEU A 212 -7.21 3.07 -2.70
CA LEU A 212 -6.47 1.81 -2.68
C LEU A 212 -7.24 0.62 -2.08
N SER A 213 -8.23 0.87 -1.23
CA SER A 213 -9.17 -0.14 -0.72
C SER A 213 -10.45 -0.25 -1.55
N GLY A 214 -10.57 0.60 -2.59
CA GLY A 214 -11.71 0.63 -3.50
C GLY A 214 -11.85 -0.63 -4.36
N PRO A 215 -13.02 -0.85 -4.98
CA PRO A 215 -13.32 -2.08 -5.71
C PRO A 215 -12.46 -2.31 -6.96
N ARG A 216 -11.90 -1.25 -7.54
CA ARG A 216 -11.05 -1.28 -8.75
C ARG A 216 -9.55 -1.17 -8.44
N ALA A 217 -9.18 -1.22 -7.16
CA ALA A 217 -7.79 -1.24 -6.72
C ALA A 217 -7.41 -2.64 -6.21
N SER A 218 -6.23 -3.10 -6.59
CA SER A 218 -5.66 -4.33 -6.05
C SER A 218 -4.13 -4.31 -6.04
N VAL A 219 -3.60 -5.25 -5.27
CA VAL A 219 -2.18 -5.51 -5.13
C VAL A 219 -1.86 -6.85 -5.80
N ARG A 220 -0.80 -6.87 -6.61
CA ARG A 220 -0.24 -8.09 -7.19
C ARG A 220 1.11 -8.39 -6.55
N LEU A 221 1.23 -9.57 -5.96
CA LEU A 221 2.46 -10.00 -5.30
C LEU A 221 3.43 -10.57 -6.34
N VAL A 222 4.68 -10.10 -6.35
CA VAL A 222 5.75 -10.66 -7.19
C VAL A 222 6.78 -11.33 -6.30
N LEU A 223 7.14 -12.57 -6.64
CA LEU A 223 8.11 -13.36 -5.89
C LEU A 223 9.00 -14.17 -6.84
N THR A 224 10.17 -14.58 -6.37
CA THR A 224 10.92 -15.69 -6.97
C THR A 224 10.58 -17.00 -6.23
N PRO A 225 10.67 -18.17 -6.87
CA PRO A 225 10.45 -19.48 -6.23
C PRO A 225 11.56 -19.89 -5.24
N GLU A 226 11.76 -19.06 -4.21
CA GLU A 226 12.70 -19.27 -3.13
C GLU A 226 11.94 -19.28 -1.79
N ARG A 227 12.22 -20.25 -0.92
CA ARG A 227 11.46 -20.46 0.34
C ARG A 227 11.35 -19.18 1.20
N MET A 228 12.45 -18.43 1.33
CA MET A 228 12.47 -17.17 2.09
C MET A 228 11.56 -16.11 1.46
N VAL A 229 11.55 -16.02 0.13
CA VAL A 229 10.76 -15.02 -0.61
C VAL A 229 9.27 -15.37 -0.54
N VAL A 230 8.92 -16.66 -0.63
CA VAL A 230 7.54 -17.13 -0.42
C VAL A 230 7.06 -16.84 0.99
N ALA A 231 7.90 -17.06 2.01
CA ALA A 231 7.54 -16.74 3.40
C ALA A 231 7.27 -15.23 3.60
N GLU A 232 8.04 -14.36 2.94
CA GLU A 232 7.82 -12.91 2.95
C GLU A 232 6.54 -12.50 2.22
N ALA A 233 6.25 -13.14 1.09
CA ALA A 233 5.01 -12.92 0.34
C ALA A 233 3.77 -13.32 1.15
N ARG A 234 3.84 -14.43 1.93
CA ARG A 234 2.76 -14.85 2.84
C ARG A 234 2.51 -13.79 3.93
N ARG A 235 3.56 -13.32 4.61
CA ARG A 235 3.46 -12.24 5.60
C ARG A 235 2.86 -10.97 4.98
N SER A 236 3.33 -10.59 3.80
CA SER A 236 2.80 -9.44 3.06
C SER A 236 1.31 -9.62 2.78
N PHE A 237 0.88 -10.80 2.33
CA PHE A 237 -0.54 -11.08 2.07
C PHE A 237 -1.40 -10.94 3.34
N THR A 238 -0.93 -11.46 4.47
CA THR A 238 -1.59 -11.27 5.77
C THR A 238 -1.72 -9.78 6.11
N THR A 239 -0.63 -9.01 5.99
CA THR A 239 -0.62 -7.58 6.32
C THR A 239 -1.52 -6.77 5.39
N LEU A 240 -1.50 -7.05 4.08
CA LEU A 240 -2.36 -6.39 3.10
C LEU A 240 -3.84 -6.62 3.42
N SER A 241 -4.19 -7.88 3.73
CA SER A 241 -5.56 -8.24 4.12
C SER A 241 -5.96 -7.58 5.44
N LEU A 242 -5.03 -7.54 6.43
CA LEU A 242 -5.23 -6.83 7.69
C LEU A 242 -5.62 -5.38 7.46
N PHE A 243 -5.05 -4.68 6.47
CA PHE A 243 -5.36 -3.27 6.16
C PHE A 243 -6.49 -3.06 5.15
N GLY A 244 -7.05 -4.14 4.59
CA GLY A 244 -8.18 -4.08 3.66
C GLY A 244 -7.80 -3.97 2.19
N TYR A 245 -6.52 -4.16 1.84
CA TYR A 245 -6.07 -4.20 0.45
C TYR A 245 -6.36 -5.56 -0.17
N ARG A 246 -6.93 -5.55 -1.38
CA ARG A 246 -7.25 -6.77 -2.11
C ARG A 246 -6.01 -7.25 -2.85
N VAL A 247 -5.60 -8.48 -2.60
CA VAL A 247 -4.60 -9.15 -3.44
C VAL A 247 -5.32 -9.85 -4.58
N ASP A 248 -4.95 -9.57 -5.82
CA ASP A 248 -5.62 -10.14 -7.00
C ASP A 248 -4.92 -11.37 -7.59
N GLY A 249 -3.67 -11.62 -7.20
CA GLY A 249 -2.87 -12.69 -7.76
C GLY A 249 -1.40 -12.60 -7.39
N VAL A 250 -0.67 -13.63 -7.81
CA VAL A 250 0.75 -13.80 -7.52
C VAL A 250 1.51 -14.09 -8.80
N VAL A 251 2.63 -13.41 -9.00
CA VAL A 251 3.59 -13.66 -10.08
C VAL A 251 4.81 -14.35 -9.51
N ALA A 252 4.99 -15.63 -9.84
CA ALA A 252 6.23 -16.36 -9.64
C ALA A 252 7.17 -16.05 -10.81
N ASN A 253 8.11 -15.13 -10.60
CA ASN A 253 9.08 -14.68 -11.59
C ASN A 253 10.37 -15.50 -11.57
N ARG A 254 11.12 -15.49 -12.67
CA ARG A 254 12.41 -16.22 -12.83
C ARG A 254 12.26 -17.72 -12.58
N VAL A 255 11.19 -18.31 -13.09
CA VAL A 255 10.99 -19.76 -13.09
C VAL A 255 11.90 -20.39 -14.16
N PHE A 256 12.77 -21.31 -13.76
CA PHE A 256 13.65 -21.97 -14.71
C PHE A 256 12.84 -22.82 -15.70
N PRO A 257 13.04 -22.65 -17.03
CA PRO A 257 12.37 -23.48 -18.02
C PRO A 257 12.77 -24.96 -17.87
N ALA A 258 11.80 -25.88 -18.00
CA ALA A 258 12.03 -27.31 -17.82
C ALA A 258 12.61 -28.03 -19.07
N GLY A 259 12.51 -27.44 -20.27
CA GLY A 259 12.87 -28.12 -21.53
C GLY A 259 14.36 -28.11 -21.88
N GLN A 260 14.92 -29.24 -22.36
CA GLN A 260 16.33 -29.41 -22.82
C GLN A 260 17.41 -28.95 -21.81
N ALA A 261 17.23 -29.24 -20.52
CA ALA A 261 18.11 -28.79 -19.44
C ALA A 261 19.45 -29.54 -19.37
N ASP A 262 20.53 -28.78 -19.14
CA ASP A 262 21.79 -29.35 -18.67
C ASP A 262 21.66 -29.77 -17.20
N GLY A 263 22.69 -30.44 -16.66
CA GLY A 263 22.66 -30.93 -15.28
C GLY A 263 22.48 -29.83 -14.24
N TRP A 264 23.05 -28.64 -14.48
CA TRP A 264 22.95 -27.49 -13.57
C TRP A 264 21.52 -26.92 -13.53
N ARG A 265 20.91 -26.67 -14.69
CA ARG A 265 19.53 -26.18 -14.78
C ARG A 265 18.52 -27.20 -14.29
N SER A 266 18.77 -28.49 -14.54
CA SER A 266 17.90 -29.56 -14.02
C SER A 266 17.80 -29.53 -12.50
N GLY A 267 18.91 -29.24 -11.80
CA GLY A 267 18.92 -29.05 -10.35
C GLY A 267 18.04 -27.89 -9.88
N TRP A 268 18.10 -26.74 -10.58
CA TRP A 268 17.26 -25.58 -10.27
C TRP A 268 15.78 -25.83 -10.55
N VAL A 269 15.44 -26.49 -11.65
CA VAL A 269 14.05 -26.87 -11.97
C VAL A 269 13.48 -27.78 -10.89
N GLU A 270 14.24 -28.77 -10.41
CA GLU A 270 13.84 -29.65 -9.32
C GLU A 270 13.66 -28.87 -8.02
N ALA A 271 14.62 -28.02 -7.66
CA ALA A 271 14.56 -27.21 -6.45
C ALA A 271 13.35 -26.26 -6.43
N GLN A 272 13.04 -25.64 -7.57
CA GLN A 272 11.88 -24.75 -7.70
C GLN A 272 10.56 -25.50 -7.71
N ARG A 273 10.51 -26.78 -8.15
CA ARG A 273 9.24 -27.54 -8.21
C ARG A 273 8.54 -27.62 -6.86
N GLY A 274 9.29 -27.95 -5.80
CA GLY A 274 8.74 -27.99 -4.44
C GLY A 274 8.28 -26.62 -3.96
N VAL A 275 9.04 -25.56 -4.24
CA VAL A 275 8.68 -24.20 -3.82
C VAL A 275 7.47 -23.67 -4.60
N LEU A 276 7.35 -23.99 -5.89
CA LEU A 276 6.18 -23.63 -6.70
C LEU A 276 4.91 -24.32 -6.20
N ALA A 277 5.00 -25.59 -5.81
CA ALA A 277 3.87 -26.26 -5.15
C ALA A 277 3.51 -25.57 -3.82
N ASP A 278 4.50 -25.15 -3.04
CA ASP A 278 4.27 -24.35 -1.83
C ASP A 278 3.60 -23.01 -2.16
N VAL A 279 3.95 -22.34 -3.27
CA VAL A 279 3.31 -21.08 -3.73
C VAL A 279 1.84 -21.33 -4.05
N GLU A 280 1.52 -22.31 -4.89
CA GLU A 280 0.13 -22.65 -5.26
C GLU A 280 -0.72 -22.95 -4.01
N ALA A 281 -0.19 -23.71 -3.06
CA ALA A 281 -0.89 -24.02 -1.82
C ALA A 281 -1.07 -22.79 -0.91
N SER A 282 -0.13 -21.85 -0.94
CA SER A 282 -0.18 -20.64 -0.11
C SER A 282 -1.23 -19.67 -0.61
N PHE A 283 -1.31 -19.48 -1.91
CA PHE A 283 -2.17 -18.49 -2.53
C PHE A 283 -3.39 -19.15 -3.18
N ALA A 284 -3.85 -20.27 -2.61
CA ALA A 284 -5.01 -20.99 -3.09
C ALA A 284 -6.23 -20.07 -3.19
N GLY A 285 -6.89 -20.09 -4.34
CA GLY A 285 -8.01 -19.19 -4.66
C GLY A 285 -7.59 -17.89 -5.37
N LEU A 286 -6.29 -17.60 -5.47
CA LEU A 286 -5.74 -16.55 -6.30
C LEU A 286 -5.09 -17.14 -7.55
N PRO A 287 -5.09 -16.43 -8.69
CA PRO A 287 -4.29 -16.82 -9.84
C PRO A 287 -2.79 -16.73 -9.52
N VAL A 288 -2.05 -17.75 -9.95
CA VAL A 288 -0.59 -17.82 -9.84
C VAL A 288 0.00 -17.87 -11.25
N TRP A 289 0.53 -16.74 -11.70
CA TRP A 289 1.20 -16.63 -13.00
C TRP A 289 2.69 -16.91 -12.88
N ARG A 290 3.27 -17.55 -13.89
CA ARG A 290 4.67 -17.98 -13.88
C ARG A 290 5.42 -17.32 -15.04
N SER A 291 6.38 -16.46 -14.71
CA SER A 291 7.29 -15.87 -15.69
C SER A 291 8.57 -16.69 -15.75
N ALA A 292 8.93 -17.12 -16.97
CA ALA A 292 10.16 -17.86 -17.21
C ALA A 292 11.40 -16.99 -16.97
N TYR A 293 12.50 -17.60 -16.54
CA TYR A 293 13.79 -16.93 -16.50
C TYR A 293 14.31 -16.74 -17.93
N LEU A 294 14.28 -15.50 -18.40
CA LEU A 294 14.73 -15.12 -19.74
C LEU A 294 16.26 -15.13 -19.88
N PRO A 295 16.79 -15.39 -21.09
CA PRO A 295 18.23 -15.36 -21.38
C PRO A 295 18.83 -13.95 -21.40
N GLY A 296 18.00 -12.91 -21.37
CA GLY A 296 18.42 -11.51 -21.33
C GLY A 296 17.37 -10.65 -20.64
N GLU A 297 17.78 -9.45 -20.24
CA GLU A 297 16.87 -8.50 -19.61
C GLU A 297 15.85 -7.97 -20.63
N PRO A 298 14.55 -8.00 -20.32
CA PRO A 298 13.52 -7.49 -21.22
C PRO A 298 13.51 -5.95 -21.16
N VAL A 299 14.28 -5.33 -22.03
CA VAL A 299 14.40 -3.87 -22.17
C VAL A 299 13.57 -3.39 -23.36
N GLY A 300 12.91 -2.25 -23.18
CA GLY A 300 12.07 -1.58 -24.16
C GLY A 300 10.64 -2.11 -24.18
N THR A 301 9.71 -1.24 -24.60
CA THR A 301 8.26 -1.49 -24.56
C THR A 301 7.84 -2.79 -25.23
N ALA A 302 8.45 -3.15 -26.37
CA ALA A 302 8.12 -4.37 -27.10
C ALA A 302 8.49 -5.65 -26.33
N SER A 303 9.69 -5.68 -25.74
CA SER A 303 10.18 -6.81 -24.93
C SER A 303 9.37 -6.96 -23.64
N LEU A 304 9.10 -5.84 -22.96
CA LEU A 304 8.28 -5.79 -21.75
C LEU A 304 6.85 -6.28 -22.01
N ARG A 305 6.24 -5.85 -23.11
CA ARG A 305 4.93 -6.34 -23.54
C ARG A 305 4.96 -7.84 -23.82
N SER A 306 5.97 -8.33 -24.56
CA SER A 306 6.10 -9.76 -24.87
C SER A 306 6.24 -10.60 -23.60
N LEU A 307 6.97 -10.10 -22.59
CA LEU A 307 7.07 -10.75 -21.28
C LEU A 307 5.68 -10.88 -20.63
N ALA A 308 4.90 -9.79 -20.59
CA ALA A 308 3.57 -9.80 -19.98
C ALA A 308 2.58 -10.69 -20.75
N GLN A 309 2.63 -10.71 -22.08
CA GLN A 309 1.82 -11.61 -22.90
C GLN A 309 2.09 -13.08 -22.56
N GLN A 310 3.36 -13.46 -22.38
CA GLN A 310 3.73 -14.82 -21.97
C GLN A 310 3.36 -15.12 -20.52
N LEU A 311 3.46 -14.13 -19.64
CA LEU A 311 3.14 -14.26 -18.21
C LEU A 311 1.64 -14.53 -17.99
N TYR A 312 0.78 -13.73 -18.62
CA TYR A 312 -0.67 -13.79 -18.41
C TYR A 312 -1.37 -14.77 -19.37
N GLY A 313 -0.80 -15.02 -20.55
CA GLY A 313 -1.42 -15.89 -21.55
C GLY A 313 -2.79 -15.34 -21.98
N ASP A 314 -3.83 -16.16 -21.80
CA ASP A 314 -5.22 -15.80 -22.11
C ASP A 314 -5.94 -15.10 -20.94
N ASP A 315 -5.31 -14.98 -19.76
CA ASP A 315 -5.91 -14.32 -18.61
C ASP A 315 -5.98 -12.80 -18.81
N ASP A 316 -7.09 -12.20 -18.39
CA ASP A 316 -7.22 -10.75 -18.33
C ASP A 316 -6.40 -10.19 -17.14
N ALA A 317 -5.21 -9.67 -17.45
CA ALA A 317 -4.30 -9.08 -16.49
C ALA A 317 -4.89 -7.89 -15.70
N LEU A 318 -5.94 -7.25 -16.23
CA LEU A 318 -6.57 -6.05 -15.70
C LEU A 318 -7.92 -6.33 -15.03
N ALA A 319 -8.36 -7.60 -14.99
CA ALA A 319 -9.63 -7.99 -14.40
C ALA A 319 -9.81 -7.38 -13.00
N ASP A 320 -11.02 -6.94 -12.71
CA ASP A 320 -11.35 -6.44 -11.39
C ASP A 320 -11.11 -7.54 -10.34
N PRO A 321 -10.61 -7.18 -9.14
CA PRO A 321 -10.28 -8.15 -8.12
C PRO A 321 -11.53 -8.92 -7.71
N ARG A 322 -11.52 -10.23 -7.97
CA ARG A 322 -12.60 -11.16 -7.59
C ARG A 322 -12.66 -11.42 -6.08
N ALA A 323 -11.61 -11.04 -5.34
CA ALA A 323 -11.52 -11.23 -3.91
C ALA A 323 -12.62 -10.43 -3.18
N GLU A 324 -13.36 -11.10 -2.30
CA GLU A 324 -14.30 -10.45 -1.39
C GLU A 324 -13.57 -9.41 -0.52
N ALA A 325 -14.33 -8.42 -0.02
CA ALA A 325 -13.78 -7.44 0.90
C ALA A 325 -13.16 -8.15 2.12
N ALA A 326 -11.93 -7.76 2.48
CA ALA A 326 -11.22 -8.41 3.57
C ALA A 326 -11.96 -8.31 4.91
N LEU A 327 -12.79 -7.28 5.11
CA LEU A 327 -13.63 -7.10 6.29
C LEU A 327 -15.11 -7.18 5.90
N ARG A 328 -15.86 -8.02 6.61
CA ARG A 328 -17.30 -8.21 6.44
C ARG A 328 -17.98 -8.32 7.80
N ILE A 329 -19.21 -7.83 7.91
CA ILE A 329 -19.99 -7.89 9.15
C ILE A 329 -21.27 -8.67 8.87
N THR A 330 -21.48 -9.76 9.61
CA THR A 330 -22.69 -10.57 9.52
C THR A 330 -23.55 -10.30 10.76
N SER A 331 -24.74 -9.76 10.58
CA SER A 331 -25.71 -9.59 11.68
C SER A 331 -26.26 -10.93 12.15
N LEU A 332 -26.43 -11.08 13.46
CA LEU A 332 -27.09 -12.23 14.09
C LEU A 332 -28.43 -11.79 14.69
N ALA A 333 -29.26 -12.75 15.09
CA ALA A 333 -30.52 -12.48 15.80
C ALA A 333 -30.30 -11.70 17.13
N ARG A 334 -29.13 -11.89 17.75
CA ARG A 334 -28.63 -11.10 18.88
C ARG A 334 -27.15 -10.82 18.65
N GLY A 335 -26.83 -9.59 18.25
CA GLY A 335 -25.47 -9.12 17.99
C GLY A 335 -24.98 -9.33 16.56
N ALA A 336 -23.68 -9.51 16.37
CA ALA A 336 -23.06 -9.66 15.05
C ALA A 336 -21.72 -10.40 15.10
N VAL A 337 -21.22 -10.81 13.93
CA VAL A 337 -19.85 -11.31 13.76
C VAL A 337 -19.12 -10.42 12.77
N LEU A 338 -18.02 -9.82 13.21
CA LEU A 338 -17.05 -9.20 12.31
C LEU A 338 -16.10 -10.31 11.84
N HIS A 339 -15.99 -10.46 10.53
CA HIS A 339 -14.99 -11.32 9.91
C HIS A 339 -13.93 -10.47 9.26
N LEU A 340 -12.67 -10.84 9.47
CA LEU A 340 -11.50 -10.23 8.86
C LEU A 340 -10.61 -11.31 8.27
N ALA A 341 -10.43 -11.30 6.96
CA ALA A 341 -9.49 -12.18 6.28
C ALA A 341 -8.05 -11.86 6.74
N LEU A 342 -7.39 -12.87 7.29
CA LEU A 342 -6.00 -12.86 7.74
C LEU A 342 -5.32 -14.15 7.24
N PRO A 343 -5.15 -14.31 5.91
CA PRO A 343 -4.56 -15.51 5.35
C PRO A 343 -3.18 -15.75 5.96
N HIS A 344 -2.85 -17.01 6.25
CA HIS A 344 -1.61 -17.42 6.92
C HIS A 344 -1.43 -16.99 8.39
N ALA A 345 -2.31 -16.18 8.97
CA ALA A 345 -2.19 -15.81 10.38
C ALA A 345 -2.48 -17.01 11.29
N ALA A 346 -1.60 -17.25 12.25
CA ALA A 346 -1.83 -18.23 13.30
C ALA A 346 -2.42 -17.56 14.56
N ARG A 347 -3.21 -18.31 15.33
CA ARG A 347 -3.79 -17.82 16.60
C ARG A 347 -2.80 -17.11 17.55
N PRO A 348 -1.59 -17.64 17.84
CA PRO A 348 -0.67 -16.96 18.77
C PRO A 348 -0.09 -15.64 18.24
N GLU A 349 -0.24 -15.38 16.94
CA GLU A 349 0.26 -14.15 16.30
C GLU A 349 -0.75 -13.01 16.33
N VAL A 350 -1.99 -13.30 16.75
CA VAL A 350 -3.10 -12.34 16.72
C VAL A 350 -3.54 -11.98 18.13
N ASP A 351 -3.49 -10.68 18.41
CA ASP A 351 -3.98 -10.08 19.64
C ASP A 351 -5.11 -9.07 19.35
N LEU A 352 -6.04 -8.95 20.30
CA LEU A 352 -7.23 -8.13 20.17
C LEU A 352 -7.45 -7.31 21.42
N ALA A 353 -7.60 -6.00 21.24
CA ALA A 353 -7.96 -5.08 22.31
C ALA A 353 -9.13 -4.19 21.91
N ARG A 354 -9.90 -3.75 22.90
CA ARG A 354 -10.99 -2.78 22.74
C ARG A 354 -10.53 -1.43 23.25
N ALA A 355 -10.72 -0.37 22.46
CA ALA A 355 -10.42 1.00 22.86
C ALA A 355 -11.60 1.91 22.48
N GLY A 356 -12.51 2.15 23.43
CA GLY A 356 -13.73 2.92 23.17
C GLY A 356 -14.57 2.29 22.06
N ASP A 357 -14.79 3.04 20.98
CA ASP A 357 -15.54 2.58 19.80
C ASP A 357 -14.70 1.76 18.82
N GLU A 358 -13.40 1.58 19.07
CA GLU A 358 -12.45 0.94 18.15
C GLU A 358 -12.06 -0.49 18.58
N LEU A 359 -11.83 -1.34 17.58
CA LEU A 359 -11.26 -2.66 17.75
C LEU A 359 -9.81 -2.62 17.27
N VAL A 360 -8.89 -2.83 18.19
CA VAL A 360 -7.45 -2.91 17.90
C VAL A 360 -7.13 -4.36 17.54
N VAL A 361 -6.64 -4.57 16.33
CA VAL A 361 -6.19 -5.89 15.86
C VAL A 361 -4.69 -5.84 15.66
N THR A 362 -3.97 -6.71 16.35
CA THR A 362 -2.51 -6.85 16.20
C THR A 362 -2.20 -8.19 15.56
N VAL A 363 -1.41 -8.22 14.49
CA VAL A 363 -0.97 -9.44 13.79
C VAL A 363 0.53 -9.35 13.49
N GLY A 364 1.33 -10.26 14.04
CA GLY A 364 2.76 -10.36 13.69
C GLY A 364 3.57 -9.06 13.89
N GLY A 365 3.19 -8.23 14.87
CA GLY A 365 3.81 -6.93 15.15
C GLY A 365 3.11 -5.73 14.50
N TYR A 366 2.15 -5.95 13.59
CA TYR A 366 1.37 -4.88 12.96
C TYR A 366 0.08 -4.64 13.71
N ARG A 367 -0.26 -3.37 13.92
CA ARG A 367 -1.47 -2.96 14.65
C ARG A 367 -2.37 -2.15 13.71
N ARG A 368 -3.66 -2.52 13.64
CA ARG A 368 -4.71 -1.77 12.95
C ARG A 368 -5.78 -1.32 13.92
N LEU A 369 -6.30 -0.10 13.76
CA LEU A 369 -7.39 0.43 14.56
C LEU A 369 -8.67 0.43 13.71
N LEU A 370 -9.54 -0.56 13.94
CA LEU A 370 -10.81 -0.66 13.24
C LEU A 370 -11.87 0.17 13.95
N SER A 371 -12.27 1.28 13.34
CA SER A 371 -13.47 2.02 13.77
C SER A 371 -14.70 1.13 13.58
N LEU A 372 -15.42 0.85 14.67
CA LEU A 372 -16.63 0.04 14.57
C LEU A 372 -17.85 0.91 14.23
N PRO A 373 -18.78 0.41 13.41
CA PRO A 373 -20.09 1.02 13.26
C PRO A 373 -20.77 1.17 14.62
N THR A 374 -21.59 2.20 14.79
CA THR A 374 -22.26 2.53 16.07
C THR A 374 -23.11 1.37 16.61
N SER A 375 -23.61 0.49 15.73
CA SER A 375 -24.34 -0.73 16.10
C SER A 375 -23.48 -1.75 16.83
N LEU A 376 -22.21 -1.91 16.44
CA LEU A 376 -21.24 -2.78 17.10
C LEU A 376 -20.53 -2.08 18.24
N SER A 377 -20.39 -0.75 18.16
CA SER A 377 -19.56 -0.02 19.11
C SER A 377 -20.08 -0.08 20.56
N ARG A 378 -21.41 -0.21 20.68
CA ARG A 378 -22.16 -0.38 21.95
C ARG A 378 -22.25 -1.83 22.44
N GLN A 379 -21.81 -2.79 21.63
CA GLN A 379 -21.86 -4.21 21.97
C GLN A 379 -20.57 -4.67 22.63
N ARG A 380 -20.64 -5.73 23.44
CA ARG A 380 -19.45 -6.33 24.04
C ARG A 380 -18.89 -7.39 23.11
N VAL A 381 -17.56 -7.46 22.98
CA VAL A 381 -16.91 -8.63 22.40
C VAL A 381 -17.15 -9.83 23.33
N SER A 382 -17.85 -10.85 22.85
CA SER A 382 -18.16 -12.06 23.61
C SER A 382 -17.15 -13.18 23.33
N ALA A 383 -16.63 -13.26 22.11
CA ALA A 383 -15.65 -14.23 21.69
C ALA A 383 -14.83 -13.74 20.49
N ALA A 384 -13.62 -14.26 20.35
CA ALA A 384 -12.83 -14.13 19.13
C ALA A 384 -12.12 -15.44 18.82
N ARG A 385 -12.03 -15.80 17.54
CA ARG A 385 -11.31 -16.98 17.08
C ARG A 385 -10.69 -16.76 15.70
N ILE A 386 -9.62 -17.50 15.41
CA ILE A 386 -9.06 -17.59 14.06
C ILE A 386 -9.32 -18.99 13.54
N GLU A 387 -9.95 -19.06 12.37
CA GLU A 387 -10.30 -20.30 11.71
C GLU A 387 -10.06 -20.14 10.20
N GLN A 388 -9.31 -21.05 9.58
CA GLN A 388 -9.04 -21.06 8.14
C GLN A 388 -8.50 -19.73 7.57
N GLY A 389 -7.68 -19.00 8.33
CA GLY A 389 -7.13 -17.71 7.90
C GLY A 389 -8.14 -16.57 7.97
N GLU A 390 -9.20 -16.70 8.76
CA GLU A 390 -10.18 -15.64 9.04
C GLU A 390 -10.26 -15.41 10.56
N LEU A 391 -10.13 -14.14 10.97
CA LEU A 391 -10.46 -13.71 12.33
C LEU A 391 -11.97 -13.44 12.40
N GLN A 392 -12.64 -14.10 13.34
CA GLN A 392 -14.05 -13.90 13.65
C GLN A 392 -14.18 -13.32 15.05
N VAL A 393 -14.73 -12.11 15.14
CA VAL A 393 -15.01 -11.42 16.41
C VAL A 393 -16.52 -11.33 16.60
N ARG A 394 -17.02 -12.00 17.63
CA ARG A 394 -18.44 -12.02 17.97
C ARG A 394 -18.76 -10.89 18.94
N PHE A 395 -19.78 -10.13 18.59
CA PHE A 395 -20.35 -9.05 19.37
C PHE A 395 -21.73 -9.49 19.88
N GLU A 396 -22.01 -9.18 21.14
CA GLU A 396 -23.30 -9.43 21.77
C GLU A 396 -23.81 -8.15 22.44
N GLU A 397 -25.12 -7.97 22.39
CA GLU A 397 -25.79 -6.90 23.13
C GLU A 397 -25.52 -7.07 24.63
N ALA A 398 -25.16 -5.98 25.31
CA ALA A 398 -25.02 -6.00 26.74
C ALA A 398 -26.37 -6.39 27.36
N ALA A 399 -26.39 -7.41 28.21
CA ALA A 399 -27.58 -7.74 28.98
C ALA A 399 -27.97 -6.54 29.84
N THR A 400 -29.14 -5.97 29.57
CA THR A 400 -29.77 -4.89 30.36
C THR A 400 -30.05 -5.31 31.78
#